data_AF-A0A3D5IR72-F1
#
_entry.id   AF-A0A3D5IR72-F1
#
_cell.length_a   1.000
_cell.length_b   1.000
_cell.length_c   1.000
_cell.angle_alpha   90.00
_cell.angle_beta   90.00
_cell.angle_gamma   90.00
#
_symmetry.space_group_name_H-M   'P 1'
#
loop_
_entity.id
_entity.type
_entity.pdbx_description
1 polymer ?
#
loop_
_entity_poly.entity_id
_entity_poly.type
_entity_poly.pdbx_seq_one_letter_code
_entity_poly.pdbx_strand_id
1 'polypeptide(L)'
;MKYSLVSREVIADSIETVVGCQGFDGVVAIGGCDKNMPGCIIGLARLNRPSIFVYGGTIQPGKNHTDVVSVFEAVGQFANNTIDAIELENIEKTAIPGPGSCGGMYTANTMASAIEA
;
A
#
# COMPACT_ATOMS: atom_id res chain seq x y z
N MET A 1 -7.53 9.62 10.33
CA MET A 1 -6.51 8.59 10.71
C MET A 1 -5.28 9.26 11.32
N LYS A 2 -4.74 8.76 12.45
CA LYS A 2 -3.52 9.32 13.10
C LYS A 2 -2.27 8.43 13.00
N TYR A 3 -2.43 7.12 12.78
CA TYR A 3 -1.34 6.14 12.91
C TYR A 3 -0.77 5.63 11.57
N SER A 4 -1.29 6.11 10.42
CA SER A 4 -0.80 5.66 9.12
C SER A 4 0.64 6.14 8.88
N LEU A 5 0.92 7.44 8.97
CA LEU A 5 2.25 7.95 8.61
C LEU A 5 3.37 7.46 9.55
N VAL A 6 3.10 7.38 10.86
CA VAL A 6 4.10 6.91 11.84
C VAL A 6 4.51 5.45 11.60
N SER A 7 3.66 4.63 10.96
CA SER A 7 4.03 3.25 10.60
C SER A 7 5.27 3.17 9.69
N ARG A 8 5.56 4.23 8.91
CA ARG A 8 6.77 4.34 8.10
C ARG A 8 8.04 4.23 8.95
N GLU A 9 8.10 4.98 10.05
CA GLU A 9 9.25 4.97 10.96
C GLU A 9 9.36 3.62 11.67
N VAL A 10 8.24 3.08 12.15
CA VAL A 10 8.22 1.78 12.82
C VAL A 10 8.77 0.68 11.91
N ILE A 11 8.42 0.68 10.62
CA ILE A 11 8.95 -0.29 9.65
C ILE A 11 10.45 -0.10 9.45
N ALA A 12 10.91 1.14 9.27
CA ALA A 12 12.32 1.44 9.08
C ALA A 12 13.15 0.96 10.29
N ASP A 13 12.72 1.33 11.49
CA ASP A 13 13.38 0.97 12.75
C ASP A 13 13.33 -0.54 12.99
N SER A 14 12.26 -1.23 12.56
CA SER A 14 12.15 -2.70 12.68
C SER A 14 13.17 -3.41 11.78
N ILE A 15 13.32 -2.97 10.53
CA ILE A 15 14.32 -3.53 9.60
C ILE A 15 15.73 -3.28 10.13
N GLU A 16 16.02 -2.06 10.57
CA GLU A 16 17.31 -1.68 11.14
C GLU A 16 17.66 -2.53 12.36
N THR A 17 16.69 -2.71 13.28
CA THR A 17 16.86 -3.50 14.49
C THR A 17 17.21 -4.95 14.20
N VAL A 18 16.43 -5.62 13.35
CA VAL A 18 16.63 -7.06 13.08
C VAL A 18 17.91 -7.30 12.29
N VAL A 19 18.11 -6.55 11.20
CA VAL A 19 19.27 -6.75 10.31
C VAL A 19 20.57 -6.37 11.02
N GLY A 20 20.56 -5.27 11.78
CA GLY A 20 21.69 -4.85 12.59
C GLY A 20 22.05 -5.90 13.65
N CYS A 21 21.06 -6.36 14.41
CA CYS A 21 21.25 -7.32 15.50
C CYS A 21 21.72 -8.70 15.01
N GLN A 22 21.14 -9.21 13.92
CA GLN A 22 21.48 -10.53 13.41
C GLN A 22 22.74 -10.54 12.53
N GLY A 23 23.31 -9.37 12.24
CA GLY A 23 24.53 -9.27 11.43
C GLY A 23 24.35 -9.74 9.99
N PHE A 24 23.14 -9.65 9.41
CA PHE A 24 22.91 -10.11 8.03
C PHE A 24 23.71 -9.30 7.01
N ASP A 25 24.34 -9.98 6.06
CA ASP A 25 25.18 -9.34 5.04
C ASP A 25 24.40 -8.57 3.98
N GLY A 26 23.11 -8.87 3.81
CA GLY A 26 22.23 -8.21 2.85
C GLY A 26 20.76 -8.41 3.17
N VAL A 27 19.88 -7.67 2.48
CA VAL A 27 18.45 -7.61 2.79
C VAL A 27 17.60 -7.58 1.52
N VAL A 28 16.58 -8.44 1.46
CA VAL A 28 15.48 -8.31 0.50
C VAL A 28 14.25 -7.86 1.27
N ALA A 29 13.81 -6.63 1.03
CA ALA A 29 12.63 -6.07 1.68
C ALA A 29 11.42 -6.15 0.74
N ILE A 30 10.32 -6.73 1.22
CA ILE A 30 9.07 -6.88 0.45
C ILE A 30 8.04 -5.93 1.05
N GLY A 31 7.50 -5.01 0.24
CA GLY A 31 6.49 -4.04 0.65
C GLY A 31 5.37 -3.89 -0.39
N GLY A 32 4.16 -3.60 0.06
CA GLY A 32 2.99 -3.53 -0.84
C GLY A 32 2.05 -2.34 -0.61
N CYS A 33 1.91 -1.86 0.62
CA CYS A 33 0.99 -0.76 0.94
C CYS A 33 1.77 0.53 1.20
N ASP A 34 1.24 1.65 0.68
CA ASP A 34 1.67 3.04 0.85
C ASP A 34 2.95 3.28 1.69
N LYS A 35 2.87 3.13 3.02
CA LYS A 35 3.97 3.48 3.94
C LYS A 35 5.05 2.40 4.08
N ASN A 36 4.77 1.17 3.66
CA ASN A 36 5.76 0.09 3.63
C ASN A 36 6.92 0.44 2.70
N MET A 37 6.64 0.97 1.51
CA MET A 37 7.65 1.28 0.50
C MET A 37 8.73 2.22 1.04
N PRO A 38 8.41 3.46 1.46
CA PRO A 38 9.42 4.35 2.01
C PRO A 38 9.99 3.85 3.35
N GLY A 39 9.21 3.15 4.18
CA GLY A 39 9.72 2.58 5.43
C GLY A 39 10.85 1.57 5.18
N CYS A 40 10.65 0.67 4.22
CA CYS A 40 11.67 -0.27 3.76
C CYS A 40 12.90 0.46 3.23
N ILE A 41 12.72 1.40 2.30
CA ILE A 41 13.84 2.12 1.69
C ILE A 41 14.65 2.91 2.71
N ILE A 42 14.00 3.56 3.69
CA ILE A 42 14.70 4.27 4.77
C ILE A 42 15.54 3.28 5.60
N GLY A 43 14.98 2.14 6.00
CA GLY A 43 15.71 1.12 6.76
C GLY A 43 16.91 0.56 5.99
N LEU A 44 16.71 0.24 4.70
CA LEU A 44 17.77 -0.24 3.81
C LEU A 44 18.89 0.81 3.63
N ALA A 45 18.52 2.07 3.40
CA ALA A 45 19.47 3.17 3.23
C ALA A 45 20.27 3.45 4.51
N ARG A 46 19.65 3.40 5.70
CA ARG A 46 20.33 3.57 7.00
C ARG A 46 21.35 2.45 7.26
N LEU A 47 20.99 1.20 6.93
CA LEU A 47 21.88 0.05 7.09
C LEU A 47 23.07 0.09 6.13
N ASN A 48 22.89 0.67 4.93
CA ASN A 48 23.91 0.77 3.89
C ASN A 48 24.59 -0.59 3.59
N ARG A 49 23.77 -1.65 3.52
CA ARG A 49 24.18 -3.01 3.14
C ARG A 49 23.58 -3.37 1.77
N PRO A 50 24.16 -4.31 1.02
CA PRO A 50 23.56 -4.82 -0.21
C PRO A 50 22.08 -5.17 -0.02
N SER A 51 21.21 -4.50 -0.78
CA SER A 51 19.76 -4.65 -0.59
C SER A 51 18.95 -4.51 -1.87
N ILE A 52 17.81 -5.20 -1.90
CA ILE A 52 16.82 -5.12 -2.98
C ILE A 52 15.44 -4.88 -2.36
N PHE A 53 14.67 -3.97 -2.95
CA PHE A 53 13.25 -3.81 -2.64
C PHE A 53 12.40 -4.54 -3.67
N VAL A 54 11.42 -5.33 -3.22
CA VAL A 54 10.47 -6.04 -4.08
C VAL A 54 9.06 -5.53 -3.80
N TYR A 55 8.44 -4.95 -4.83
CA TYR A 55 7.08 -4.49 -4.74
C TYR A 55 6.09 -5.65 -4.79
N GLY A 56 5.14 -5.69 -3.86
CA GLY A 56 4.11 -6.73 -3.77
C GLY A 56 3.08 -6.72 -4.91
N GLY A 57 3.00 -5.64 -5.68
CA GLY A 57 2.17 -5.52 -6.86
C GLY A 57 0.84 -4.80 -6.64
N THR A 58 0.32 -4.24 -7.73
CA THR A 58 -0.97 -3.54 -7.76
C THR A 58 -2.13 -4.51 -7.91
N ILE A 59 -3.26 -4.20 -7.26
CA ILE A 59 -4.50 -4.95 -7.45
C ILE A 59 -5.05 -4.72 -8.87
N GLN A 60 -5.76 -5.73 -9.40
CA GLN A 60 -6.60 -5.57 -10.59
C GLN A 60 -7.85 -4.75 -10.25
N PRO A 61 -8.40 -3.98 -11.21
CA PRO A 61 -9.65 -3.26 -10.98
C PRO A 61 -10.82 -4.22 -10.79
N GLY A 62 -11.79 -3.81 -9.98
CA GLY A 62 -13.05 -4.51 -9.80
C GLY A 62 -13.95 -4.48 -11.03
N LYS A 63 -15.15 -5.06 -10.90
CA LYS A 63 -16.15 -5.06 -11.98
C LYS A 63 -16.48 -3.62 -12.39
N ASN A 64 -16.63 -3.35 -13.69
CA ASN A 64 -16.87 -2.00 -14.21
C ASN A 64 -15.77 -0.97 -13.87
N HIS A 65 -14.52 -1.40 -13.72
CA HIS A 65 -13.38 -0.54 -13.38
C HIS A 65 -13.51 0.16 -12.01
N THR A 66 -14.27 -0.41 -11.08
CA THR A 66 -14.37 0.11 -9.72
C THR A 66 -13.11 -0.14 -8.90
N ASP A 67 -12.81 0.75 -7.96
CA ASP A 67 -11.72 0.62 -7.01
C ASP A 67 -12.13 1.13 -5.61
N VAL A 68 -11.16 1.28 -4.69
CA VAL A 68 -11.42 1.81 -3.34
C VAL A 68 -12.02 3.22 -3.34
N VAL A 69 -11.71 4.05 -4.34
CA VAL A 69 -12.31 5.39 -4.46
C VAL A 69 -13.76 5.30 -4.88
N SER A 70 -14.10 4.35 -5.77
CA SER A 70 -15.51 4.07 -6.09
C SER A 70 -16.34 3.75 -4.84
N VAL A 71 -15.77 3.03 -3.85
CA VAL A 71 -16.45 2.77 -2.56
C VAL A 71 -16.65 4.07 -1.77
N PHE A 72 -15.62 4.93 -1.69
CA PHE A 72 -15.75 6.21 -0.99
C PHE A 72 -16.80 7.13 -1.63
N GLU A 73 -16.85 7.16 -2.96
CA GLU A 73 -17.85 7.92 -3.72
C GLU A 73 -19.25 7.34 -3.54
N ALA A 74 -19.40 6.01 -3.57
CA ALA A 74 -20.67 5.33 -3.33
C ALA A 74 -21.24 5.63 -1.94
N VAL A 75 -20.41 5.68 -0.90
CA VAL A 75 -20.85 6.11 0.45
C VAL A 75 -21.40 7.54 0.43
N GLY A 76 -20.76 8.45 -0.32
CA GLY A 76 -21.25 9.82 -0.51
C GLY A 76 -22.58 9.87 -1.29
N GLN A 77 -22.71 9.05 -2.33
CA GLN A 77 -23.93 8.91 -3.13
C GLN A 77 -25.09 8.36 -2.29
N PHE A 78 -24.83 7.34 -1.47
CA PHE A 78 -25.83 6.78 -0.56
C PHE A 78 -26.29 7.81 0.47
N ALA A 79 -25.37 8.59 1.05
CA ALA A 79 -25.71 9.68 1.98
C ALA A 79 -26.55 10.78 1.31
N ASN A 80 -26.40 10.96 -0.01
CA ASN A 80 -27.17 11.90 -0.82
C ASN A 80 -28.47 11.29 -1.41
N ASN A 81 -28.82 10.04 -1.06
CA ASN A 81 -29.96 9.29 -1.60
C ASN A 81 -29.95 9.14 -3.13
N THR A 82 -28.77 9.16 -3.78
CA THR A 82 -28.65 8.96 -5.23
C THR A 82 -28.53 7.49 -5.61
N ILE A 83 -28.09 6.64 -4.68
CA ILE A 83 -28.06 5.17 -4.81
C ILE A 83 -28.75 4.56 -3.59
N ASP A 84 -29.22 3.33 -3.72
CA ASP A 84 -29.79 2.58 -2.59
C ASP A 84 -28.73 1.74 -1.86
N ALA A 85 -29.15 1.11 -0.76
CA ALA A 85 -28.25 0.28 0.05
C ALA A 85 -27.76 -0.97 -0.70
N ILE A 86 -28.56 -1.49 -1.64
CA ILE A 86 -28.23 -2.68 -2.43
C ILE A 86 -27.12 -2.35 -3.42
N GLU A 87 -27.21 -1.20 -4.08
CA GLU A 87 -26.19 -0.70 -4.99
C GLU A 87 -24.87 -0.38 -4.26
N LEU A 88 -24.94 0.26 -3.09
CA LEU A 88 -23.75 0.48 -2.24
C LEU A 88 -23.06 -0.85 -1.88
N GLU A 89 -23.82 -1.84 -1.41
CA GLU A 89 -23.30 -3.15 -1.01
C GLU A 89 -22.69 -3.89 -2.21
N ASN A 90 -23.28 -3.76 -3.41
CA ASN A 90 -22.73 -4.34 -4.63
C ASN A 90 -21.38 -3.71 -5.01
N ILE A 91 -21.23 -2.39 -4.90
CA ILE A 91 -19.96 -1.69 -5.15
C ILE A 91 -18.90 -2.14 -4.14
N GLU A 92 -19.24 -2.15 -2.84
CA GLU A 92 -18.35 -2.59 -1.77
C GLU A 92 -17.80 -4.01 -2.04
N LYS A 93 -18.68 -4.95 -2.41
CA LYS A 93 -18.32 -6.36 -2.63
C LYS A 93 -17.51 -6.62 -3.90
N THR A 94 -17.55 -5.72 -4.87
CA THR A 94 -16.96 -5.96 -6.21
C THR A 94 -15.77 -5.05 -6.54
N ALA A 95 -15.55 -3.98 -5.77
CA ALA A 95 -14.49 -3.01 -6.01
C ALA A 95 -13.07 -3.53 -5.75
N ILE A 96 -12.91 -4.52 -4.86
CA ILE A 96 -11.60 -5.06 -4.45
C ILE A 96 -11.56 -6.56 -4.77
N PRO A 97 -11.19 -6.96 -6.00
CA PRO A 97 -11.35 -8.34 -6.47
C PRO A 97 -10.27 -9.33 -5.99
N GLY A 98 -9.24 -8.87 -5.27
CA GLY A 98 -8.12 -9.73 -4.89
C GLY A 98 -7.02 -9.02 -4.09
N PRO A 99 -5.83 -9.64 -3.97
CA PRO A 99 -4.69 -9.04 -3.29
C PRO A 99 -4.00 -7.97 -4.15
N GLY A 100 -3.35 -7.01 -3.48
CA GLY A 100 -2.53 -5.98 -4.10
C GLY A 100 -2.73 -4.60 -3.48
N SER A 101 -1.86 -3.66 -3.82
CA SER A 101 -2.04 -2.25 -3.47
C SER A 101 -3.23 -1.62 -4.20
N CYS A 102 -3.62 -0.40 -3.82
CA CYS A 102 -4.59 0.39 -4.60
C CYS A 102 -4.13 0.55 -6.07
N GLY A 103 -5.08 0.43 -7.01
CA GLY A 103 -4.83 0.35 -8.45
C GLY A 103 -4.40 1.65 -9.13
N GLY A 104 -4.84 2.80 -8.62
CA GLY A 104 -4.49 4.10 -9.18
C GLY A 104 -3.06 4.56 -8.87
N MET A 105 -2.64 5.69 -9.43
CA MET A 105 -1.38 6.38 -9.11
C MET A 105 -1.46 7.12 -7.77
N TYR A 106 -1.80 6.38 -6.72
CA TYR A 106 -1.70 6.83 -5.34
C TYR A 106 -0.27 6.61 -4.83
N THR A 107 -0.05 6.76 -3.52
CA THR A 107 1.30 6.63 -2.95
C THR A 107 1.93 5.28 -3.21
N ALA A 108 1.15 4.19 -3.26
CA ALA A 108 1.72 2.87 -3.45
C ALA A 108 2.42 2.68 -4.81
N ASN A 109 1.68 2.88 -5.89
CA ASN A 109 2.22 2.78 -7.25
C ASN A 109 3.21 3.90 -7.56
N THR A 110 2.99 5.12 -7.04
CA THR A 110 3.96 6.23 -7.21
C THR A 110 5.31 5.88 -6.59
N MET A 111 5.32 5.35 -5.35
CA MET A 111 6.58 4.95 -4.71
C MET A 111 7.19 3.73 -5.37
N ALA A 112 6.39 2.76 -5.83
CA ALA A 112 6.92 1.62 -6.57
C ALA A 112 7.69 2.08 -7.83
N SER A 113 7.08 2.94 -8.65
CA SER A 113 7.75 3.51 -9.83
C SER A 113 8.94 4.38 -9.47
N ALA A 114 8.86 5.18 -8.40
CA ALA A 114 9.96 6.04 -7.97
C ALA A 114 11.16 5.26 -7.39
N ILE A 115 10.93 4.06 -6.85
CA ILE A 115 11.98 3.18 -6.34
C ILE A 115 12.66 2.40 -7.48
N GLU A 116 11.91 2.10 -8.55
CA GLU A 116 12.45 1.44 -9.74
C GLU A 116 13.29 2.36 -10.64
N ALA A 117 12.91 3.64 -10.74
CA ALA A 117 13.56 4.65 -11.59
C ALA A 117 14.99 5.03 -11.13
#